data_AF-A0A925LX51-F1
#
_entry.id   AF-A0A925LX51-F1
#
_cell.length_a   1.000
_cell.length_b   1.000
_cell.length_c   1.000
_cell.angle_alpha   90.00
_cell.angle_beta   90.00
_cell.angle_gamma   90.00
#
_symmetry.space_group_name_H-M   'P 1'
#
loop_
_entity.id
_entity.type
_entity.pdbx_description
1 polymer ?
#
loop_
_entity_poly.entity_id
_entity_poly.type
_entity_poly.pdbx_seq_one_letter_code
_entity_poly.pdbx_strand_id
1 'polypeptide(L)'
;MKLCRQNGKIPRHLNLPVDAEDMPTEFDPYRELLGIVTPNRPPDHYALLGLELFESDRQKIDDAATERMGKLQDLANSELVDYSQRLLNELSAARRCLLNDVQKAAYDEVL
;
A
#
# COMPACT_ATOMS: atom_id res chain seq x y z
N MET A 1 40.72 -34.50 -37.78
CA MET A 1 39.91 -35.00 -36.65
C MET A 1 38.67 -34.11 -36.56
N LYS A 2 37.45 -34.57 -36.93
CA LYS A 2 36.40 -35.10 -36.01
C LYS A 2 36.31 -34.24 -34.73
N LEU A 3 35.21 -33.66 -34.24
CA LEU A 3 33.75 -33.82 -34.38
C LEU A 3 33.20 -32.65 -33.49
N CYS A 4 32.20 -31.86 -33.85
CA CYS A 4 30.78 -31.95 -33.41
C CYS A 4 30.18 -30.59 -33.78
N ARG A 5 29.28 -30.45 -34.76
CA ARG A 5 27.83 -30.61 -34.63
C ARG A 5 27.19 -29.93 -33.40
N GLN A 6 26.42 -28.89 -33.73
CA GLN A 6 25.00 -28.73 -33.36
C GLN A 6 24.75 -28.17 -31.96
N ASN A 7 24.09 -27.02 -31.86
CA ASN A 7 22.69 -26.91 -31.44
C ASN A 7 22.33 -25.45 -31.15
N GLY A 8 21.22 -25.01 -31.71
CA GLY A 8 20.63 -23.72 -31.40
C GLY A 8 20.10 -23.67 -29.98
N LYS A 9 20.16 -22.48 -29.38
CA LYS A 9 19.17 -21.99 -28.44
C LYS A 9 19.32 -20.47 -28.42
N ILE A 10 18.40 -19.82 -29.12
CA ILE A 10 17.89 -18.52 -28.71
C ILE A 10 17.16 -18.75 -27.38
N PRO A 11 17.62 -18.27 -26.22
CA PRO A 11 16.70 -17.88 -25.18
C PRO A 11 16.11 -16.54 -25.61
N ARG A 12 14.92 -16.60 -26.21
CA ARG A 12 13.96 -15.50 -26.14
C ARG A 12 13.59 -15.35 -24.66
N HIS A 13 14.39 -14.62 -23.89
CA HIS A 13 13.85 -14.00 -22.71
C HIS A 13 13.93 -12.50 -22.94
N LEU A 14 12.76 -11.95 -23.25
CA LEU A 14 12.38 -10.58 -23.00
C LEU A 14 13.31 -9.94 -21.95
N ASN A 15 14.02 -8.91 -22.38
CA ASN A 15 14.59 -7.94 -21.47
C ASN A 15 13.42 -7.22 -20.79
N LEU A 16 12.90 -7.80 -19.70
CA LEU A 16 12.11 -7.05 -18.73
C LEU A 16 12.99 -5.86 -18.31
N PRO A 17 12.52 -4.60 -18.42
CA PRO A 17 13.00 -3.62 -17.46
C PRO A 17 12.65 -4.19 -16.09
N VAL A 18 13.68 -4.47 -15.31
CA VAL A 18 13.54 -4.75 -13.89
C VAL A 18 13.00 -3.48 -13.26
N ASP A 19 11.67 -3.36 -13.25
CA ASP A 19 10.97 -2.32 -12.53
C ASP A 19 11.35 -2.44 -11.04
N ALA A 20 12.09 -1.43 -10.57
CA ALA A 20 12.16 -1.00 -9.18
C ALA A 20 12.74 -1.98 -8.13
N GLU A 21 14.01 -2.36 -8.26
CA GLU A 21 14.78 -2.85 -7.11
C GLU A 21 15.92 -1.88 -6.71
N ASP A 22 15.82 -1.41 -5.47
CA ASP A 22 16.90 -1.23 -4.49
C ASP A 22 17.66 0.12 -4.39
N MET A 23 17.16 0.98 -3.49
CA MET A 23 17.98 1.65 -2.47
C MET A 23 17.20 1.68 -1.14
N PRO A 24 17.61 0.93 -0.10
CA PRO A 24 16.93 0.94 1.20
C PRO A 24 17.72 1.77 2.22
N THR A 25 17.46 3.08 2.33
CA THR A 25 17.95 3.90 3.47
C THR A 25 17.05 5.07 3.88
N GLU A 26 15.81 5.16 3.39
CA GLU A 26 14.86 6.17 3.87
C GLU A 26 13.73 5.45 4.60
N PHE A 27 13.60 5.75 5.89
CA PHE A 27 12.53 5.22 6.72
C PHE A 27 11.17 5.54 6.06
N ASP A 28 10.51 4.51 5.53
CA ASP A 28 9.21 4.64 4.86
C ASP A 28 8.10 4.43 5.90
N PRO A 29 7.45 5.49 6.42
CA PRO A 29 6.44 5.36 7.46
C PRO A 29 5.26 4.48 7.00
N TYR A 30 4.94 4.47 5.71
CA TYR A 30 3.88 3.62 5.17
C TYR A 30 4.25 2.13 5.17
N ARG A 31 5.54 1.77 4.97
CA ARG A 31 5.98 0.38 4.99
C ARG A 31 6.22 -0.11 6.41
N GLU A 32 6.89 0.69 7.24
CA GLU A 32 7.17 0.35 8.64
C GLU A 32 5.92 0.32 9.50
N LEU A 33 5.03 1.32 9.37
CA LEU A 33 3.89 1.47 10.28
C LEU A 33 2.62 0.79 9.76
N LEU A 34 2.41 0.78 8.43
CA LEU A 34 1.20 0.21 7.81
C LEU A 34 1.46 -1.04 6.96
N GLY A 35 2.72 -1.40 6.69
CA GLY A 35 3.05 -2.54 5.83
C GLY A 35 2.69 -2.32 4.35
N ILE A 36 2.47 -1.07 3.92
CA ILE A 36 1.98 -0.76 2.58
C ILE A 36 3.16 -0.62 1.61
N VAL A 37 3.42 -1.67 0.84
CA VAL A 37 4.39 -1.72 -0.26
C VAL A 37 3.68 -1.49 -1.61
N THR A 38 2.74 -0.54 -1.67
CA THR A 38 2.03 -0.29 -2.94
C THR A 38 2.94 0.49 -3.90
N PRO A 39 3.11 0.01 -5.15
CA PRO A 39 3.87 0.73 -6.17
C PRO A 39 3.13 1.98 -6.65
N ASN A 40 1.79 2.01 -6.48
CA ASN A 40 0.98 3.19 -6.79
C ASN A 40 0.98 4.14 -5.58
N ARG A 41 1.45 5.37 -5.81
CA ARG A 41 1.44 6.49 -4.86
C ARG A 41 0.69 7.65 -5.53
N PRO A 42 -0.30 8.29 -4.87
CA PRO A 42 -0.69 8.13 -3.46
C PRO A 42 -1.47 6.82 -3.19
N PRO A 43 -1.35 6.24 -1.98
CA PRO A 43 -2.16 5.10 -1.58
C PRO A 43 -3.63 5.50 -1.47
N ASP A 44 -4.53 4.65 -1.99
CA ASP A 44 -5.96 4.85 -1.88
C ASP A 44 -6.43 4.77 -0.43
N HIS A 45 -7.60 5.38 -0.12
CA HIS A 45 -8.18 5.30 1.22
C HIS A 45 -8.41 3.84 1.66
N TYR A 46 -8.76 2.95 0.73
CA TYR A 46 -8.88 1.51 0.99
C TYR A 46 -7.52 0.86 1.31
N ALA A 47 -6.48 1.20 0.54
CA ALA A 47 -5.13 0.68 0.75
C ALA A 47 -4.54 1.15 2.09
N LEU A 48 -4.81 2.39 2.50
CA LEU A 48 -4.42 2.93 3.81
C LEU A 48 -5.03 2.14 4.97
N LEU A 49 -6.30 1.74 4.84
CA LEU A 49 -6.99 0.91 5.83
C LEU A 49 -6.61 -0.57 5.73
N GLY A 50 -5.98 -0.99 4.63
CA GLY A 50 -5.70 -2.39 4.33
C GLY A 50 -6.97 -3.18 4.00
N LEU A 51 -7.96 -2.51 3.41
CA LEU A 51 -9.21 -3.10 2.94
C LEU A 51 -9.14 -3.38 1.45
N GLU A 52 -10.02 -4.25 0.98
CA GLU A 52 -10.26 -4.42 -0.46
C GLU A 52 -10.90 -3.15 -1.05
N LEU A 53 -10.60 -2.90 -2.34
CA LEU A 53 -11.23 -1.81 -3.09
C LEU A 53 -12.74 -2.01 -3.13
N PHE A 54 -13.49 -0.92 -2.98
CA PHE A 54 -14.96 -0.91 -2.98
C PHE A 54 -15.62 -1.67 -1.81
N GLU A 55 -14.90 -1.92 -0.71
CA GLU A 55 -15.51 -2.53 0.49
C GLU A 55 -16.75 -1.74 0.90
N SER A 56 -17.89 -2.42 0.98
CA SER A 56 -19.20 -1.78 1.24
C SER A 56 -19.66 -1.93 2.69
N ASP A 57 -19.00 -2.79 3.44
CA ASP A 57 -19.34 -3.07 4.83
C ASP A 57 -18.76 -1.99 5.75
N ARG A 58 -19.63 -1.11 6.25
CA ARG A 58 -19.24 0.00 7.14
C ARG A 58 -18.62 -0.49 8.43
N GLN A 59 -19.05 -1.64 8.95
CA GLN A 59 -18.51 -2.20 10.18
C GLN A 59 -17.06 -2.62 9.93
N LYS A 60 -16.78 -3.32 8.83
CA LYS A 60 -15.40 -3.68 8.46
C LYS A 60 -14.52 -2.44 8.23
N ILE A 61 -15.06 -1.39 7.60
CA ILE A 61 -14.32 -0.14 7.40
C ILE A 61 -13.93 0.48 8.75
N ASP A 62 -14.88 0.53 9.68
CA ASP A 62 -14.66 1.08 11.02
C ASP A 62 -13.65 0.28 11.83
N ASP A 63 -13.81 -1.04 11.84
CA ASP A 63 -12.93 -1.98 12.56
C ASP A 63 -11.50 -1.90 12.02
N ALA A 64 -11.31 -1.93 10.69
CA ALA A 64 -9.99 -1.81 10.08
C ALA A 64 -9.33 -0.46 10.40
N ALA A 65 -10.08 0.64 10.31
CA ALA A 65 -9.58 1.96 10.67
C ALA A 65 -9.14 2.03 12.13
N THR A 66 -9.98 1.52 13.04
CA THR A 66 -9.71 1.51 14.48
C THR A 66 -8.49 0.65 14.80
N GLU A 67 -8.35 -0.53 14.19
CA GLU A 67 -7.19 -1.39 14.37
C GLU A 67 -5.89 -0.70 13.94
N ARG A 68 -5.89 -0.06 12.76
CA ARG A 68 -4.72 0.65 12.23
C ARG A 68 -4.36 1.87 13.09
N MET A 69 -5.36 2.66 13.49
CA MET A 69 -5.15 3.80 14.39
C MET A 69 -4.64 3.38 15.77
N GLY A 70 -5.08 2.22 16.27
CA GLY A 70 -4.58 1.66 17.54
C GLY A 70 -3.09 1.30 17.45
N LYS A 71 -2.68 0.62 16.38
CA LYS A 71 -1.26 0.30 16.10
C LYS A 71 -0.40 1.56 16.02
N LEU A 72 -0.88 2.60 15.31
CA LEU A 72 -0.15 3.87 15.20
C LEU A 72 -0.08 4.64 16.52
N GLN A 73 -1.12 4.59 17.36
CA GLN A 73 -1.12 5.22 18.68
C GLN A 73 -0.11 4.56 19.64
N ASP A 74 0.08 3.25 19.55
CA ASP A 74 1.10 2.55 20.33
C ASP A 74 2.51 3.05 19.96
N LEU A 75 2.75 3.19 18.65
CA LEU A 75 4.02 3.69 18.08
C LEU A 75 4.21 5.21 18.27
N ALA A 76 3.13 5.97 18.49
CA ALA A 76 3.16 7.42 18.71
C ALA A 76 3.84 7.85 20.02
N ASN A 77 4.18 6.90 20.90
CA ASN A 77 4.97 7.17 22.10
C ASN A 77 6.49 7.12 21.87
N SER A 78 6.92 6.79 20.64
CA SER A 78 8.33 6.67 20.24
C SER A 78 8.79 7.83 19.36
N GLU A 79 10.03 7.79 18.90
CA GLU A 79 10.65 8.74 17.94
C GLU A 79 9.89 8.91 16.61
N LEU A 80 8.88 8.08 16.37
CA LEU A 80 8.05 8.05 15.17
C LEU A 80 6.72 8.82 15.32
N VAL A 81 6.54 9.58 16.41
CA VAL A 81 5.30 10.32 16.72
C VAL A 81 4.84 11.25 15.60
N ASP A 82 5.76 11.98 14.97
CA ASP A 82 5.42 12.87 13.85
C ASP A 82 4.84 12.10 12.65
N TYR A 83 5.41 10.94 12.34
CA TYR A 83 4.94 10.10 11.25
C TYR A 83 3.61 9.42 11.58
N SER A 84 3.49 8.84 12.77
CA SER A 84 2.24 8.20 13.20
C SER A 84 1.11 9.22 13.31
N GLN A 85 1.36 10.45 13.78
CA GLN A 85 0.35 11.50 13.85
C GLN A 85 -0.14 11.93 12.46
N ARG A 86 0.75 12.03 11.47
CA ARG A 86 0.37 12.30 10.07
C ARG A 86 -0.50 11.16 9.52
N LEU A 87 -0.07 9.91 9.69
CA LEU A 87 -0.82 8.75 9.24
C LEU A 87 -2.18 8.63 9.96
N LEU A 88 -2.26 8.94 11.25
CA LEU A 88 -3.51 8.98 12.00
C LEU A 88 -4.51 9.98 11.43
N ASN A 89 -4.02 11.15 11.00
CA ASN A 89 -4.86 12.16 10.32
C ASN A 89 -5.34 11.65 8.96
N GLU A 90 -4.47 11.01 8.17
CA GLU A 90 -4.83 10.40 6.89
C GLU A 90 -5.86 9.27 7.07
N LEU A 91 -5.64 8.35 8.00
CA LEU A 91 -6.60 7.28 8.32
C LEU A 91 -7.93 7.85 8.81
N SER A 92 -7.92 8.92 9.60
CA SER A 92 -9.15 9.57 10.09
C SER A 92 -9.92 10.27 8.97
N ALA A 93 -9.23 10.82 7.98
CA ALA A 93 -9.84 11.33 6.77
C ALA A 93 -10.43 10.18 5.94
N ALA A 94 -9.65 9.11 5.71
CA ALA A 94 -10.08 7.90 4.99
C ALA A 94 -11.34 7.30 5.58
N ARG A 95 -11.34 7.05 6.89
CA ARG A 95 -12.49 6.52 7.62
C ARG A 95 -13.73 7.39 7.45
N ARG A 96 -13.61 8.72 7.57
CA ARG A 96 -14.76 9.63 7.41
C ARG A 96 -15.30 9.68 5.98
N CYS A 97 -14.43 9.58 4.98
CA CYS A 97 -14.83 9.48 3.58
C CYS A 97 -15.56 8.17 3.31
N LEU A 98 -15.00 7.04 3.75
CA LEU A 98 -15.52 5.71 3.44
C LEU A 98 -16.75 5.31 4.28
N LEU A 99 -16.88 5.81 5.52
CA LEU A 99 -18.08 5.58 6.34
C LEU A 99 -19.29 6.40 5.90
N ASN A 100 -19.08 7.46 5.11
CA ASN A 100 -20.16 8.26 4.57
C ASN A 100 -20.49 7.78 3.16
N ASP A 101 -21.62 7.10 2.98
CA ASP A 101 -21.99 6.50 1.69
C ASP A 101 -22.02 7.50 0.54
N VAL A 102 -22.37 8.76 0.79
CA VAL A 102 -22.39 9.79 -0.25
C VAL A 102 -20.96 10.15 -0.69
N GLN A 103 -20.06 10.36 0.28
CA GLN A 103 -18.66 10.65 -0.02
C GLN A 103 -17.94 9.44 -0.62
N LYS A 104 -18.22 8.24 -0.10
CA LYS A 104 -17.71 6.98 -0.60
C LYS A 104 -18.16 6.77 -2.04
N ALA A 105 -19.45 6.90 -2.36
CA ALA A 105 -19.94 6.74 -3.72
C ALA A 105 -19.29 7.74 -4.68
N ALA A 106 -19.22 9.02 -4.29
CA ALA A 106 -18.55 10.03 -5.10
C ALA A 106 -17.05 9.77 -5.28
N TYR A 107 -16.39 9.19 -4.28
CA TYR A 107 -14.99 8.80 -4.36
C TYR A 107 -14.80 7.58 -5.26
N ASP A 108 -15.65 6.57 -5.11
CA ASP A 108 -15.67 5.33 -5.90
C ASP A 108 -15.97 5.60 -7.38
N GLU A 109 -16.72 6.66 -7.71
CA GLU A 109 -16.98 7.08 -9.10
C GLU A 109 -15.75 7.70 -9.79
N VAL A 110 -14.76 8.17 -9.03
CA VAL A 110 -13.58 8.88 -9.53
C VAL A 110 -12.32 7.98 -9.53
N LEU A 111 -12.40 6.83 -8.87
CA LEU A 111 -11.33 5.83 -8.73
C LEU A 111 -11.24 4.89 -9.95
#